data_AF-A0A2G6JQ02-F1
#
_entry.id   AF-A0A2G6JQ02-F1
#
_cell.length_a   1.000
_cell.length_b   1.000
_cell.length_c   1.000
_cell.angle_alpha   90.00
_cell.angle_beta   90.00
_cell.angle_gamma   90.00
#
_symmetry.space_group_name_H-M   'P 1'
#
loop_
_entity.id
_entity.type
_entity.pdbx_description
1 polymer ?
#
loop_
_entity_poly.entity_id
_entity_poly.type
_entity_poly.pdbx_seq_one_letter_code
_entity_poly.pdbx_strand_id
1 'polypeptide(L)'
;MNVIAVLVLVLLAYGGKKLFGESGGEAPGPNAPAATGRQDSPAKTPSAKAPALAPAPDEKSKADPPGLLRGAAAIERAFARRQSDLIVEVEARVKHVLPDDNDGSRHQRFILTLPGGRTVLVAHNIDLAPRVPGLSKGDRVVVRGEYEWSEKGGVLHWTHHDPRGRHPEGWIEHEGKRYR
;
A
#
# COMPACT_ATOMS: atom_id res chain seq x y z
N MET A 1 -1.77 -13.16 -31.25
CA MET A 1 -0.33 -12.82 -31.26
C MET A 1 -0.08 -11.68 -30.29
N ASN A 2 0.63 -12.01 -29.21
CA ASN A 2 1.50 -11.21 -28.33
C ASN A 2 0.95 -9.96 -27.63
N VAL A 3 0.46 -10.20 -26.41
CA VAL A 3 0.74 -9.52 -25.12
C VAL A 3 1.43 -8.15 -25.22
N ILE A 4 0.67 -7.07 -25.03
CA ILE A 4 1.20 -5.82 -24.44
C ILE A 4 0.46 -5.62 -23.12
N ALA A 5 0.92 -6.38 -22.12
CA ALA A 5 0.93 -5.90 -20.76
C ALA A 5 1.96 -4.76 -20.75
N VAL A 6 1.54 -3.54 -20.44
CA VAL A 6 2.49 -2.47 -20.13
C VAL A 6 3.06 -2.84 -18.77
N LEU A 7 4.09 -3.70 -18.81
CA LEU A 7 4.94 -4.01 -17.68
C LEU A 7 5.59 -2.67 -17.32
N VAL A 8 5.16 -2.04 -16.23
CA VAL A 8 5.96 -1.02 -15.58
C VAL A 8 7.14 -1.78 -14.98
N LEU A 9 8.15 -2.00 -15.81
CA LEU A 9 9.42 -2.56 -15.40
C LEU A 9 10.07 -1.46 -14.57
N VAL A 10 9.83 -1.51 -13.26
CA VAL A 10 10.57 -0.71 -12.28
C VAL A 10 12.01 -1.22 -12.33
N LEU A 11 12.80 -0.69 -13.28
CA LEU A 11 14.24 -0.87 -13.31
C LEU A 11 14.79 -0.16 -12.08
N LEU A 12 14.95 -0.92 -11.00
CA LEU A 12 15.75 -0.55 -9.84
C LEU A 12 17.22 -0.44 -10.29
N ALA A 13 17.59 0.67 -10.90
CA ALA A 13 18.98 1.02 -11.11
C ALA A 13 19.46 1.90 -9.95
N TYR A 14 19.95 1.27 -8.87
CA TYR A 14 20.94 1.89 -7.98
C TYR A 14 22.02 0.85 -7.66
N GLY A 15 23.15 0.96 -8.36
CA GLY A 15 24.38 0.23 -8.08
C GLY A 15 24.95 0.59 -6.70
N GLY A 16 25.48 -0.41 -6.01
CA GLY A 16 26.09 -0.27 -4.69
C GLY A 16 27.58 0.06 -4.70
N LYS A 17 28.10 0.54 -3.56
CA LYS A 17 28.98 -0.23 -2.66
C LYS A 17 29.48 0.59 -1.46
N LYS A 18 29.38 -0.09 -0.29
CA LYS A 18 30.19 -0.08 0.95
C LYS A 18 30.34 1.21 1.78
N LEU A 19 30.14 1.04 3.10
CA LEU A 19 31.13 1.07 4.20
C LEU A 19 30.32 0.92 5.51
N PHE A 20 30.36 -0.21 6.22
CA PHE A 20 31.06 -0.54 7.49
C PHE A 20 30.26 -1.74 8.06
N GLY A 21 30.72 -2.76 8.78
CA GLY A 21 31.92 -3.04 9.58
C GLY A 21 31.43 -4.00 10.69
N GLU A 22 32.05 -5.17 10.83
CA GLU A 22 31.67 -6.33 11.67
C GLU A 22 31.66 -6.10 13.19
N SER A 23 30.79 -6.85 13.89
CA SER A 23 31.01 -7.66 15.13
C SER A 23 29.63 -8.09 15.66
N GLY A 24 29.33 -9.29 16.19
CA GLY A 24 30.06 -10.50 16.53
C GLY A 24 29.33 -11.18 17.71
N GLY A 25 28.92 -12.46 17.55
CA GLY A 25 28.53 -13.43 18.61
C GLY A 25 27.15 -13.26 19.28
N GLU A 26 26.44 -14.26 19.78
CA GLU A 26 26.47 -15.74 19.77
C GLU A 26 25.11 -16.16 20.40
N ALA A 27 24.51 -17.26 19.94
CA ALA A 27 23.29 -17.85 20.52
C ALA A 27 23.58 -18.70 21.78
N PRO A 28 22.54 -19.09 22.54
CA PRO A 28 22.30 -20.54 22.62
C PRO A 28 20.82 -20.94 22.53
N GLY A 29 20.60 -22.15 21.97
CA GLY A 29 19.32 -22.85 21.92
C GLY A 29 19.00 -23.66 23.21
N PRO A 30 18.20 -24.72 23.13
CA PRO A 30 16.80 -24.69 23.55
C PRO A 30 16.51 -25.54 24.80
N ASN A 31 15.40 -25.27 25.49
CA ASN A 31 14.77 -26.22 26.41
C ASN A 31 13.24 -26.07 26.39
N ALA A 32 12.57 -27.15 26.01
CA ALA A 32 11.20 -27.49 26.36
C ALA A 32 11.26 -28.78 27.19
N PRO A 33 10.27 -29.03 28.07
CA PRO A 33 9.28 -30.01 27.68
C PRO A 33 7.82 -29.63 28.01
N ALA A 34 6.92 -30.35 27.36
CA ALA A 34 5.48 -30.25 27.39
C ALA A 34 4.86 -30.74 28.72
N ALA A 35 3.69 -30.17 29.07
CA ALA A 35 2.68 -30.84 29.88
C ALA A 35 1.29 -30.58 29.28
N THR A 36 0.62 -31.68 28.99
CA THR A 36 -0.74 -31.84 28.47
C THR A 36 -1.79 -31.65 29.58
N GLY A 37 -2.92 -31.02 29.25
CA GLY A 37 -4.15 -31.05 30.04
C GLY A 37 -5.35 -30.62 29.19
N ARG A 38 -6.31 -31.53 29.01
CA ARG A 38 -7.55 -31.36 28.22
C ARG A 38 -8.70 -30.86 29.12
N GLN A 39 -9.58 -30.06 28.50
CA GLN A 39 -11.06 -30.02 28.55
C GLN A 39 -11.77 -29.73 29.89
N ASP A 40 -12.52 -28.62 29.96
CA ASP A 40 -13.98 -28.59 29.73
C ASP A 40 -14.58 -27.18 29.91
N SER A 41 -15.56 -26.82 29.07
CA SER A 41 -16.45 -25.66 29.20
C SER A 41 -17.80 -26.12 29.80
N PRO A 42 -18.65 -25.23 30.36
CA PRO A 42 -19.61 -24.51 29.52
C PRO A 42 -19.96 -23.06 29.97
N ALA A 43 -20.75 -22.42 29.10
CA ALA A 43 -21.08 -21.00 28.94
C ALA A 43 -21.84 -20.28 30.08
N LYS A 44 -21.67 -18.95 30.14
CA LYS A 44 -22.78 -17.96 30.05
C LYS A 44 -22.28 -16.50 30.00
N THR A 45 -22.79 -15.73 29.03
CA THR A 45 -22.75 -14.25 28.94
C THR A 45 -23.81 -13.64 29.89
N PRO A 46 -23.71 -12.35 30.29
CA PRO A 46 -24.52 -11.36 29.57
C PRO A 46 -23.89 -9.95 29.39
N SER A 47 -24.20 -9.38 28.22
CA SER A 47 -24.62 -7.99 27.96
C SER A 47 -23.70 -6.82 28.33
N ALA A 48 -22.96 -6.32 27.32
CA ALA A 48 -22.40 -4.98 27.30
C ALA A 48 -23.26 -4.04 26.44
N LYS A 49 -23.55 -2.87 27.02
CA LYS A 49 -24.33 -1.75 26.49
C LYS A 49 -23.61 -1.08 25.31
N ALA A 50 -24.29 -0.95 24.18
CA ALA A 50 -23.77 -0.31 22.96
C ALA A 50 -23.64 1.22 23.10
N PRO A 51 -22.60 1.85 22.52
CA PRO A 51 -22.62 3.25 22.12
C PRO A 51 -23.05 3.42 20.65
N ALA A 52 -23.50 4.63 20.35
CA ALA A 52 -24.35 5.01 19.25
C ALA A 52 -23.76 4.87 17.83
N LEU A 53 -24.70 4.71 16.91
CA LEU A 53 -24.65 4.64 15.46
C LEU A 53 -23.66 5.65 14.84
N ALA A 54 -22.66 5.15 14.11
CA ALA A 54 -21.92 5.94 13.13
C ALA A 54 -22.87 6.38 11.99
N PRO A 55 -22.67 7.56 11.39
CA PRO A 55 -23.52 8.01 10.28
C PRO A 55 -23.44 7.04 9.10
N ALA A 56 -24.59 6.76 8.50
CA ALA A 56 -24.72 5.88 7.34
C ALA A 56 -23.92 6.41 6.14
N PRO A 57 -23.29 5.53 5.34
CA PRO A 57 -22.56 5.96 4.15
C PRO A 57 -23.55 6.37 3.05
N ASP A 58 -23.41 7.60 2.55
CA ASP A 58 -24.10 8.08 1.36
C ASP A 58 -23.78 7.19 0.13
N GLU A 59 -24.80 7.01 -0.70
CA GLU A 59 -24.87 6.06 -1.81
C GLU A 59 -23.87 6.27 -2.96
N LYS A 60 -23.56 5.15 -3.62
CA LYS A 60 -22.84 4.94 -4.91
C LYS A 60 -21.32 4.79 -4.86
N SER A 61 -20.83 3.83 -4.07
CA SER A 61 -19.68 3.03 -4.51
C SER A 61 -20.17 1.62 -4.83
N LYS A 62 -19.83 1.12 -6.04
CA LYS A 62 -19.85 -0.32 -6.31
C LYS A 62 -19.11 -1.02 -5.16
N ALA A 63 -19.63 -2.16 -4.71
CA ALA A 63 -18.97 -2.96 -3.67
C ALA A 63 -17.48 -3.11 -4.01
N ASP A 64 -16.62 -3.01 -2.99
CA ASP A 64 -15.19 -3.16 -3.16
C ASP A 64 -14.86 -4.44 -3.93
N PRO A 65 -13.87 -4.43 -4.83
CA PRO A 65 -13.47 -5.66 -5.49
C PRO A 65 -13.03 -6.68 -4.42
N PRO A 66 -13.36 -7.96 -4.60
CA PRO A 66 -12.86 -9.02 -3.72
C PRO A 66 -11.34 -8.89 -3.59
N GLY A 67 -10.85 -8.79 -2.35
CA GLY A 67 -9.41 -8.70 -2.07
C GLY A 67 -8.84 -7.29 -1.93
N LEU A 68 -9.63 -6.22 -1.97
CA LEU A 68 -9.15 -4.87 -1.61
C LEU A 68 -8.63 -4.86 -0.16
N LEU A 69 -7.36 -4.54 0.04
CA LEU A 69 -6.78 -4.39 1.37
C LEU A 69 -6.74 -2.92 1.79
N ARG A 70 -7.32 -2.63 2.96
CA ARG A 70 -7.45 -1.25 3.45
C ARG A 70 -6.44 -0.93 4.55
N GLY A 71 -5.87 0.27 4.48
CA GLY A 71 -5.05 0.88 5.50
C GLY A 71 -3.57 0.48 5.47
N ALA A 72 -2.76 1.27 6.19
CA ALA A 72 -1.31 1.11 6.23
C ALA A 72 -0.86 -0.27 6.70
N ALA A 73 -1.57 -0.87 7.67
CA ALA A 73 -1.25 -2.20 8.19
C ALA A 73 -1.30 -3.30 7.10
N ALA A 74 -2.07 -3.11 6.02
CA ALA A 74 -2.07 -4.04 4.89
C ALA A 74 -0.74 -4.01 4.14
N ILE A 75 -0.28 -2.80 3.77
CA ILE A 75 1.01 -2.60 3.11
C ILE A 75 2.15 -3.04 4.05
N GLU A 76 2.03 -2.79 5.34
CA GLU A 76 3.02 -3.22 6.33
C GLU A 76 3.23 -4.73 6.30
N ARG A 77 2.14 -5.49 6.31
CA ARG A 77 2.18 -6.95 6.22
C ARG A 77 2.64 -7.44 4.85
N ALA A 78 2.21 -6.78 3.77
CA ALA A 78 2.63 -7.11 2.41
C ALA A 78 4.14 -6.94 2.25
N PHE A 79 4.69 -5.84 2.76
CA PHE A 79 6.12 -5.58 2.77
C PHE A 79 6.89 -6.63 3.57
N ALA A 80 6.46 -6.93 4.80
CA ALA A 80 7.09 -7.93 5.66
C ALA A 80 7.12 -9.34 5.02
N ARG A 81 6.10 -9.64 4.20
CA ARG A 81 5.97 -10.93 3.49
C ARG A 81 6.44 -10.90 2.04
N ARG A 82 7.02 -9.78 1.58
CA ARG A 82 7.46 -9.58 0.18
C ARG A 82 6.38 -9.90 -0.86
N GLN A 83 5.16 -9.46 -0.58
CA GLN A 83 3.99 -9.69 -1.45
C GLN A 83 3.82 -8.55 -2.45
N SER A 84 3.38 -8.90 -3.66
CA SER A 84 3.08 -8.04 -4.80
C SER A 84 1.67 -8.35 -5.32
N ASP A 85 1.24 -7.64 -6.36
CA ASP A 85 -0.07 -7.81 -7.02
C ASP A 85 -1.27 -7.62 -6.06
N LEU A 86 -1.15 -6.66 -5.14
CA LEU A 86 -2.17 -6.39 -4.12
C LEU A 86 -2.88 -5.06 -4.36
N ILE A 87 -4.19 -5.10 -4.59
CA ILE A 87 -4.99 -3.86 -4.61
C ILE A 87 -5.17 -3.36 -3.19
N VAL A 88 -4.71 -2.14 -2.94
CA VAL A 88 -4.79 -1.50 -1.64
C VAL A 88 -5.44 -0.12 -1.72
N GLU A 89 -6.05 0.29 -0.62
CA GLU A 89 -6.45 1.68 -0.38
C GLU A 89 -5.82 2.15 0.93
N VAL A 90 -5.02 3.22 0.87
CA VAL A 90 -4.25 3.70 2.01
C VAL A 90 -4.30 5.22 2.11
N GLU A 91 -4.47 5.71 3.32
CA GLU A 91 -4.31 7.11 3.67
C GLU A 91 -2.91 7.35 4.26
N ALA A 92 -2.20 8.35 3.76
CA ALA A 92 -0.83 8.63 4.16
C ALA A 92 -0.45 10.11 3.94
N ARG A 93 0.75 10.49 4.39
CA ARG A 93 1.30 11.84 4.18
C ARG A 93 2.39 11.85 3.13
N VAL A 94 2.42 12.89 2.30
CA VAL A 94 3.49 13.11 1.32
C VAL A 94 4.77 13.47 2.06
N LYS A 95 5.79 12.62 1.94
CA LYS A 95 7.15 12.87 2.44
C LYS A 95 7.93 13.77 1.50
N HIS A 96 7.82 13.52 0.20
CA HIS A 96 8.56 14.25 -0.82
C HIS A 96 7.86 14.12 -2.18
N VAL A 97 7.86 15.18 -2.97
CA VAL A 97 7.40 15.17 -4.36
C VAL A 97 8.64 15.13 -5.24
N LEU A 98 8.69 14.18 -6.17
CA LEU A 98 9.81 13.98 -7.08
C LEU A 98 9.51 14.69 -8.41
N PRO A 99 10.53 14.96 -9.24
CA PRO A 99 10.30 15.34 -10.62
C PRO A 99 9.45 14.28 -11.33
N ASP A 100 8.52 14.74 -12.14
CA ASP A 100 7.73 13.87 -13.02
C ASP A 100 8.69 13.05 -13.88
N ASP A 101 8.40 11.76 -13.99
CA ASP A 101 9.07 10.88 -14.93
C ASP A 101 8.45 11.09 -16.31
N ASN A 102 9.28 11.42 -17.30
CA ASN A 102 8.83 11.66 -18.67
C ASN A 102 9.42 10.65 -19.67
N ASP A 103 10.11 9.62 -19.19
CA ASP A 103 10.67 8.58 -20.04
C ASP A 103 9.61 7.49 -20.27
N GLY A 104 9.09 7.40 -21.50
CA GLY A 104 7.99 6.50 -21.82
C GLY A 104 6.63 7.06 -21.38
N SER A 105 5.79 6.24 -20.74
CA SER A 105 4.55 6.74 -20.14
C SER A 105 4.88 7.67 -18.99
N ARG A 106 4.28 8.86 -18.98
CA ARG A 106 4.60 9.91 -18.01
C ARG A 106 4.02 9.56 -16.65
N HIS A 107 4.79 9.77 -15.59
CA HIS A 107 4.35 9.54 -14.22
C HIS A 107 4.64 10.73 -13.31
N GLN A 108 3.62 11.20 -12.57
CA GLN A 108 3.86 11.99 -11.37
C GLN A 108 4.34 11.05 -10.27
N ARG A 109 5.47 11.38 -9.65
CA ARG A 109 6.09 10.56 -8.60
C ARG A 109 6.17 11.30 -7.29
N PHE A 110 5.84 10.62 -6.21
CA PHE A 110 5.99 11.15 -4.86
C PHE A 110 6.12 10.02 -3.85
N ILE A 111 6.74 10.31 -2.72
CA ILE A 111 6.96 9.36 -1.63
C ILE A 111 5.95 9.64 -0.55
N LEU A 112 5.25 8.61 -0.10
CA LEU A 112 4.39 8.63 1.07
C LEU A 112 5.16 8.14 2.30
N THR A 113 4.82 8.67 3.47
CA THR A 113 5.12 8.06 4.77
C THR A 113 3.81 7.50 5.33
N LEU A 114 3.78 6.19 5.53
CA LEU A 114 2.68 5.48 6.15
C LEU A 114 2.67 5.70 7.68
N PRO A 115 1.51 5.60 8.35
CA PRO A 115 1.45 5.29 9.77
C PRO A 115 2.35 4.09 10.11
N GLY A 116 3.36 4.29 10.97
CA GLY A 116 4.42 3.31 11.25
C GLY A 116 5.79 3.63 10.63
N GLY A 117 5.88 4.68 9.81
CA GLY A 117 7.14 5.26 9.34
C GLY A 117 7.69 4.66 8.04
N ARG A 118 7.11 3.57 7.52
CA ARG A 118 7.49 3.03 6.21
C ARG A 118 7.19 4.03 5.11
N THR A 119 8.04 4.03 4.09
CA THR A 119 7.83 4.82 2.89
C THR A 119 7.39 3.96 1.72
N VAL A 120 6.54 4.51 0.87
CA VAL A 120 6.10 3.91 -0.39
C VAL A 120 6.23 4.94 -1.50
N LEU A 121 6.73 4.54 -2.66
CA LEU A 121 6.71 5.37 -3.86
C LEU A 121 5.33 5.28 -4.51
N VAL A 122 4.74 6.39 -4.90
CA VAL A 122 3.58 6.41 -5.81
C VAL A 122 4.07 6.77 -7.21
N ALA A 123 3.69 5.98 -8.20
CA ALA A 123 3.90 6.23 -9.63
C ALA A 123 2.54 6.41 -10.30
N HIS A 124 2.07 7.65 -10.40
CA HIS A 124 0.76 7.97 -10.97
C HIS A 124 0.90 8.30 -12.45
N ASN A 125 0.35 7.44 -13.31
CA ASN A 125 0.43 7.63 -14.77
C ASN A 125 -0.42 8.84 -15.19
N ILE A 126 0.24 9.92 -15.60
CA ILE A 126 -0.39 11.19 -15.98
C ILE A 126 -0.77 11.28 -17.46
N ASP A 127 -0.56 10.22 -18.23
CA ASP A 127 -1.16 10.06 -19.55
C ASP A 127 -2.58 9.50 -19.46
N LEU A 128 -2.90 8.76 -18.39
CA LEU A 128 -4.19 8.10 -18.19
C LEU A 128 -5.11 8.86 -17.24
N ALA A 129 -4.54 9.62 -16.29
CA ALA A 129 -5.27 10.42 -15.33
C ALA A 129 -4.66 11.84 -15.21
N PRO A 130 -5.41 12.86 -14.79
CA PRO A 130 -4.83 14.18 -14.55
C PRO A 130 -3.80 14.13 -13.41
N ARG A 131 -2.63 14.75 -13.60
CA ARG A 131 -1.67 15.05 -12.53
C ARG A 131 -2.37 15.68 -11.34
N VAL A 132 -1.98 15.32 -10.12
CA VAL A 132 -2.43 15.97 -8.88
C VAL A 132 -1.74 17.34 -8.76
N PRO A 133 -2.45 18.46 -8.99
CA PRO A 133 -1.86 19.80 -8.92
C PRO A 133 -1.62 20.19 -7.46
N GLY A 134 -0.63 21.04 -7.22
CA GLY A 134 -0.36 21.61 -5.88
C GLY A 134 0.18 20.63 -4.83
N LEU A 135 0.30 19.33 -5.14
CA LEU A 135 0.77 18.32 -4.20
C LEU A 135 2.14 18.71 -3.63
N SER A 136 2.23 18.73 -2.31
CA SER A 136 3.34 19.26 -1.53
C SER A 136 3.69 18.36 -0.35
N LYS A 137 4.89 18.53 0.21
CA LYS A 137 5.32 17.80 1.41
C LYS A 137 4.41 18.12 2.59
N GLY A 138 3.95 17.08 3.29
CA GLY A 138 3.09 17.18 4.47
C GLY A 138 1.62 16.90 4.17
N ASP A 139 1.21 17.03 2.91
CA ASP A 139 -0.16 16.84 2.45
C ASP A 139 -0.66 15.44 2.78
N ARG A 140 -1.94 15.34 3.11
CA ARG A 140 -2.64 14.09 3.34
C ARG A 140 -3.32 13.67 2.05
N VAL A 141 -3.09 12.43 1.63
CA VAL A 141 -3.75 11.84 0.46
C VAL A 141 -4.32 10.48 0.81
N VAL A 142 -5.38 10.10 0.11
CA VAL A 142 -5.88 8.72 0.06
C VAL A 142 -5.53 8.18 -1.32
N VAL A 143 -4.88 7.02 -1.37
CA VAL A 143 -4.44 6.40 -2.62
C VAL A 143 -5.04 5.02 -2.70
N ARG A 144 -5.71 4.72 -3.82
CA ARG A 144 -6.09 3.38 -4.21
C ARG A 144 -5.31 2.97 -5.45
N GLY A 145 -4.67 1.81 -5.40
CA GLY A 145 -3.88 1.29 -6.50
C GLY A 145 -3.36 -0.11 -6.20
N GLU A 146 -2.52 -0.62 -7.07
CA GLU A 146 -1.81 -1.87 -6.88
C GLU A 146 -0.49 -1.62 -6.14
N TYR A 147 -0.19 -2.45 -5.16
CA TYR A 147 1.05 -2.43 -4.41
C TYR A 147 2.00 -3.52 -4.90
N GLU A 148 3.21 -3.08 -5.23
CA GLU A 148 4.33 -3.92 -5.63
C GLU A 148 5.46 -3.86 -4.60
N TRP A 149 6.00 -5.01 -4.22
CA TRP A 149 7.12 -5.06 -3.30
C TRP A 149 8.41 -4.51 -3.93
N SER A 150 9.17 -3.76 -3.13
CA SER A 150 10.57 -3.42 -3.44
C SER A 150 11.36 -3.25 -2.14
N GLU A 151 12.70 -3.36 -2.19
CA GLU A 151 13.57 -3.15 -1.03
C GLU A 151 13.43 -1.76 -0.40
N LYS A 152 12.92 -0.78 -1.15
CA LYS A 152 12.73 0.61 -0.72
C LYS A 152 11.34 0.88 -0.10
N GLY A 153 10.60 -0.18 0.24
CA GLY A 153 9.30 -0.08 0.90
C GLY A 153 8.08 -0.33 0.01
N GLY A 154 8.31 -0.54 -1.29
CA GLY A 154 7.27 -0.83 -2.28
C GLY A 154 6.83 0.37 -3.13
N VAL A 155 6.05 0.07 -4.16
CA VAL A 155 5.52 1.01 -5.15
C VAL A 155 4.00 0.87 -5.23
N LEU A 156 3.29 1.99 -5.25
CA LEU A 156 1.89 2.06 -5.64
C LEU A 156 1.79 2.56 -7.08
N HIS A 157 1.20 1.74 -7.95
CA HIS A 157 0.89 2.06 -9.34
C HIS A 157 -0.57 1.71 -9.63
N TRP A 158 -1.02 1.78 -10.89
CA TRP A 158 -2.43 1.64 -11.24
C TRP A 158 -3.37 2.57 -10.46
N THR A 159 -2.89 3.77 -10.15
CA THR A 159 -3.65 4.79 -9.41
C THR A 159 -4.57 5.61 -10.33
N HIS A 160 -5.14 4.95 -11.34
CA HIS A 160 -5.99 5.54 -12.38
C HIS A 160 -7.07 4.55 -12.82
N HIS A 161 -8.01 5.02 -13.64
CA HIS A 161 -8.96 4.16 -14.32
C HIS A 161 -8.26 3.30 -15.39
N ASP A 162 -8.53 1.99 -15.48
CA ASP A 162 -8.16 1.18 -16.65
C ASP A 162 -9.20 1.39 -17.75
N PRO A 163 -8.89 2.08 -18.87
CA PRO A 163 -9.85 2.36 -19.92
C PRO A 163 -10.44 1.10 -20.59
N ARG A 164 -9.79 -0.05 -20.40
CA ARG A 164 -10.24 -1.34 -20.94
C ARG A 164 -10.92 -2.22 -19.90
N GLY A 165 -10.98 -1.80 -18.63
CA GLY A 165 -11.70 -2.48 -17.55
C GLY A 165 -11.20 -3.90 -17.25
N ARG A 166 -9.91 -4.17 -17.45
CA ARG A 166 -9.28 -5.49 -17.19
C ARG A 166 -8.52 -5.54 -15.87
N HIS A 167 -8.21 -4.38 -15.30
CA HIS A 167 -7.54 -4.24 -14.02
C HIS A 167 -8.45 -3.53 -13.01
N PRO A 168 -8.40 -3.87 -11.71
CA PRO A 168 -9.07 -3.10 -10.68
C PRO A 168 -8.68 -1.62 -10.74
N GLU A 169 -9.69 -0.76 -10.68
CA GLU A 169 -9.54 0.69 -10.76
C GLU A 169 -8.78 1.26 -9.56
N GLY A 170 -7.95 2.26 -9.81
CA GLY A 170 -7.31 3.08 -8.78
C GLY A 170 -7.56 4.56 -8.97
N TRP A 171 -7.04 5.34 -8.02
CA TRP A 171 -7.17 6.80 -7.96
C TRP A 171 -6.29 7.39 -6.85
N ILE A 172 -6.06 8.70 -6.91
CA ILE A 172 -5.52 9.49 -5.80
C ILE A 172 -6.57 10.51 -5.39
N GLU A 173 -6.76 10.70 -4.10
CA GLU A 173 -7.60 11.75 -3.53
C GLU A 173 -6.75 12.72 -2.73
N HIS A 174 -6.86 14.00 -3.06
CA HIS A 174 -6.15 15.11 -2.42
C HIS A 174 -7.14 16.28 -2.26
N GLU A 175 -7.23 16.82 -1.04
CA GLU A 175 -8.15 17.93 -0.70
C GLU A 175 -9.61 17.68 -1.13
N GLY A 176 -10.10 16.45 -0.94
CA GLY A 176 -11.46 16.04 -1.30
C GLY A 176 -11.71 15.88 -2.81
N LYS A 177 -10.68 16.07 -3.65
CA LYS A 177 -10.76 15.83 -5.10
C LYS A 177 -10.06 14.54 -5.49
N ARG A 178 -10.75 13.72 -6.28
CA ARG A 178 -10.23 12.46 -6.82
C ARG A 178 -9.70 12.63 -8.24
N TYR A 179 -8.53 12.03 -8.48
CA TYR A 179 -7.79 12.00 -9.75
C TYR A 179 -7.69 10.53 -10.19
N ARG A 180 -8.25 10.21 -11.37
CA ARG A 180 -8.28 8.86 -11.94
C ARG A 180 -8.46 8.88 -13.44
#